data_AF-A0A3S3N235-F1
#
_entry.id   AF-A0A3S3N235-F1
#
_cell.length_a   1.000
_cell.length_b   1.000
_cell.length_c   1.000
_cell.angle_alpha   90.00
_cell.angle_beta   90.00
_cell.angle_gamma   90.00
#
_symmetry.space_group_name_H-M   'P 1'
#
loop_
_entity.id
_entity.type
_entity.pdbx_description
1 polymer ?
#
loop_
_entity_poly.entity_id
_entity_poly.type
_entity_poly.pdbx_seq_one_letter_code
_entity_poly.pdbx_strand_id
1 'polypeptide(L)'
;MATTSVDQVTGYGETLALKAPCRLATTANIALSGLQTIDGVATAANDRVLVRIQDAPSQNGIYIAAAGQWQRARDMDSNRDLTKGTRVYVTEGDTGPAEFEITTESPITVGTAPIAFVLSVGSVNAAALSVAAARA
;
A
#
# COMPACT_ATOMS: atom_id res chain seq x y z
N MET A 1 -18.76 -1.43 19.00
CA MET A 1 -17.98 -0.31 18.45
C MET A 1 -16.56 -0.51 18.97
N ALA A 2 -15.60 -0.82 18.10
CA ALA A 2 -14.20 -0.92 18.54
C ALA A 2 -13.69 0.51 18.79
N THR A 3 -13.09 0.75 19.95
CA THR A 3 -12.39 2.01 20.21
C THR A 3 -11.12 1.99 19.38
N THR A 4 -11.00 2.90 18.42
CA THR A 4 -9.71 3.19 17.80
C THR A 4 -8.97 4.12 18.75
N SER A 5 -7.89 3.66 19.40
CA SER A 5 -7.05 4.59 20.15
C SER A 5 -6.39 5.53 19.14
N VAL A 6 -6.51 6.82 19.37
CA VAL A 6 -5.73 7.82 18.64
C VAL A 6 -4.66 8.29 19.60
N ASP A 7 -3.41 8.27 19.17
CA ASP A 7 -2.36 8.86 19.99
C ASP A 7 -2.68 10.34 20.20
N GLN A 8 -2.84 10.75 21.46
CA GLN A 8 -3.22 12.12 21.78
C GLN A 8 -2.12 13.13 21.50
N VAL A 9 -0.87 12.68 21.35
CA VAL A 9 0.27 13.55 21.06
C VAL A 9 0.43 13.76 19.55
N THR A 10 0.39 12.69 18.76
CA THR A 10 0.63 12.79 17.30
C THR A 10 -0.65 12.80 16.45
N GLY A 11 -1.80 12.44 17.02
CA GLY A 11 -3.08 12.35 16.30
C GLY A 11 -3.16 11.19 15.30
N TYR A 12 -2.15 10.31 15.27
CA TYR A 12 -2.10 9.16 14.37
C TYR A 12 -2.93 7.99 14.90
N GLY A 13 -3.53 7.25 13.97
CA GLY A 13 -4.19 5.97 14.27
C GLY A 13 -3.17 4.83 14.39
N GLU A 14 -3.54 3.76 15.11
CA GLU A 14 -2.67 2.62 15.45
C GLU A 14 -2.07 1.89 14.21
N THR A 15 -2.67 2.07 13.03
CA THR A 15 -2.32 1.36 11.78
C THR A 15 -1.68 2.28 10.72
N LEU A 16 -1.05 3.39 11.11
CA LEU A 16 -0.45 4.33 10.14
C LEU A 16 0.81 3.77 9.45
N ALA A 17 1.66 3.08 10.20
CA ALA A 17 2.97 2.64 9.72
C ALA A 17 2.89 1.38 8.84
N LEU A 18 2.12 0.38 9.24
CA LEU A 18 2.01 -0.91 8.54
C LEU A 18 0.54 -1.30 8.39
N LYS A 19 0.13 -1.59 7.15
CA LYS A 19 -1.24 -1.99 6.81
C LYS A 19 -1.42 -3.49 6.88
N ALA A 20 -2.67 -3.92 7.01
CA ALA A 20 -2.99 -5.34 6.92
C ALA A 20 -2.57 -5.87 5.53
N PRO A 21 -2.01 -7.10 5.48
CA PRO A 21 -1.40 -7.64 4.27
C PRO A 21 -2.39 -7.69 3.11
N CYS A 22 -1.86 -7.54 1.91
CA CYS A 22 -2.55 -7.79 0.66
C CYS A 22 -2.18 -9.17 0.15
N ARG A 23 -3.12 -9.83 -0.51
CA ARG A 23 -2.86 -11.10 -1.17
C ARG A 23 -2.04 -10.89 -2.45
N LEU A 24 -2.43 -9.92 -3.27
CA LEU A 24 -1.85 -9.66 -4.60
C LEU A 24 -1.50 -8.18 -4.77
N ALA A 25 -0.62 -7.88 -5.73
CA ALA A 25 -0.30 -6.52 -6.16
C ALA A 25 -0.46 -6.37 -7.68
N THR A 26 -0.91 -5.21 -8.14
CA THR A 26 -1.07 -4.96 -9.58
C THR A 26 0.27 -4.67 -10.25
N THR A 27 0.46 -5.21 -11.45
CA THR A 27 1.61 -4.99 -12.33
C THR A 27 1.28 -4.14 -13.55
N ALA A 28 0.01 -3.74 -13.70
CA ALA A 28 -0.50 -2.87 -14.75
C ALA A 28 -1.78 -2.16 -14.27
N ASN A 29 -2.32 -1.28 -15.11
CA ASN A 29 -3.62 -0.66 -14.93
C ASN A 29 -4.73 -1.71 -14.99
N ILE A 30 -5.69 -1.63 -14.07
CA ILE A 30 -6.82 -2.56 -13.99
C ILE A 30 -8.16 -1.81 -13.90
N ALA A 31 -9.24 -2.52 -14.22
CA ALA A 31 -10.56 -2.06 -13.82
C ALA A 31 -10.74 -2.30 -12.31
N LEU A 32 -11.22 -1.30 -11.57
CA LEU A 32 -11.56 -1.44 -10.15
C LEU A 32 -12.96 -2.06 -9.96
N SER A 33 -13.25 -3.09 -10.73
CA SER A 33 -14.50 -3.84 -10.68
C SER A 33 -14.33 -5.25 -11.26
N GLY A 34 -15.19 -6.16 -10.83
CA GLY A 34 -15.15 -7.55 -11.29
C GLY A 34 -14.03 -8.37 -10.66
N LEU A 35 -14.23 -9.69 -10.62
CA LEU A 35 -13.15 -10.61 -10.28
C LEU A 35 -12.29 -10.82 -11.53
N GLN A 36 -10.98 -10.72 -11.36
CA GLN A 36 -10.02 -10.70 -12.46
C GLN A 36 -8.74 -11.44 -12.07
N THR A 37 -7.91 -11.74 -13.06
CA THR A 37 -6.60 -12.37 -12.79
C THR A 37 -5.56 -11.29 -12.64
N ILE A 38 -4.93 -11.24 -11.47
CA ILE A 38 -3.83 -10.34 -11.17
C ILE A 38 -2.62 -11.21 -10.91
N ASP A 39 -1.54 -10.95 -11.64
CA ASP A 39 -0.25 -11.60 -11.39
C ASP A 39 -0.32 -13.14 -11.45
N GLY A 40 -1.03 -13.64 -12.48
CA GLY A 40 -1.28 -15.07 -12.68
C GLY A 40 -2.32 -15.70 -11.76
N VAL A 41 -2.84 -14.97 -10.78
CA VAL A 41 -3.76 -15.48 -9.76
C VAL A 41 -5.15 -14.84 -9.88
N ALA A 42 -6.19 -15.68 -9.92
CA ALA A 42 -7.58 -15.20 -9.90
C ALA A 42 -7.94 -14.61 -8.54
N THR A 43 -8.52 -13.40 -8.54
CA THR A 43 -9.06 -12.78 -7.33
C THR A 43 -10.37 -13.42 -6.91
N ALA A 44 -10.58 -13.54 -5.61
CA ALA A 44 -11.84 -13.90 -4.99
C ALA A 44 -12.50 -12.67 -4.33
N ALA A 45 -13.79 -12.75 -4.08
CA ALA A 45 -14.49 -11.72 -3.34
C ALA A 45 -13.90 -11.59 -1.92
N ASN A 46 -13.68 -10.35 -1.48
CA ASN A 46 -13.02 -9.97 -0.23
C ASN A 46 -11.48 -10.10 -0.21
N ASP A 47 -10.84 -10.45 -1.32
CA ASP A 47 -9.37 -10.42 -1.38
C ASP A 47 -8.86 -8.99 -1.28
N ARG A 48 -7.81 -8.79 -0.48
CA ARG A 48 -7.09 -7.52 -0.40
C ARG A 48 -6.06 -7.45 -1.52
N VAL A 49 -6.15 -6.43 -2.36
CA VAL A 49 -5.26 -6.23 -3.50
C VAL A 49 -4.60 -4.85 -3.38
N LEU A 50 -3.27 -4.83 -3.48
CA LEU A 50 -2.50 -3.61 -3.61
C LEU A 50 -2.57 -3.12 -5.06
N VAL A 51 -3.34 -2.06 -5.29
CA VAL A 51 -3.43 -1.40 -6.59
C VAL A 51 -2.38 -0.29 -6.64
N ARG A 52 -1.32 -0.47 -7.44
CA ARG A 52 -0.18 0.45 -7.49
C ARG A 52 0.14 1.05 -8.87
N ILE A 53 -0.50 0.60 -9.94
CA ILE A 53 -0.24 1.06 -11.32
C ILE A 53 -1.52 1.50 -12.03
N GLN A 54 -2.35 2.35 -11.41
CA GLN A 54 -3.43 3.03 -12.14
C GLN A 54 -2.90 4.16 -13.02
N ASP A 55 -3.58 4.41 -14.14
CA ASP A 55 -3.30 5.57 -15.01
C ASP A 55 -3.48 6.91 -14.26
N ALA A 56 -4.41 6.94 -13.31
CA ALA A 56 -4.55 8.03 -12.34
C ALA A 56 -3.94 7.59 -11.00
N PRO A 57 -2.73 8.05 -10.64
CA PRO A 57 -2.04 7.59 -9.42
C PRO A 57 -2.79 7.91 -8.12
N SER A 58 -3.74 8.84 -8.15
CA SER A 58 -4.62 9.13 -7.01
C SER A 58 -5.63 8.02 -6.72
N GLN A 59 -5.81 7.08 -7.65
CA GLN A 59 -6.60 5.86 -7.49
C GLN A 59 -5.77 4.69 -6.94
N ASN A 60 -4.44 4.82 -6.85
CA ASN A 60 -3.64 3.78 -6.19
C ASN A 60 -4.05 3.64 -4.71
N GLY A 61 -3.88 2.44 -4.16
CA GLY A 61 -4.20 2.12 -2.78
C GLY A 61 -4.55 0.66 -2.59
N ILE A 62 -5.03 0.32 -1.40
CA ILE A 62 -5.46 -1.04 -1.07
C ILE A 62 -6.96 -1.15 -1.33
N TYR A 63 -7.35 -2.16 -2.11
CA TYR A 63 -8.73 -2.42 -2.48
C TYR A 63 -9.19 -3.81 -2.04
N ILE A 64 -10.49 -3.91 -1.79
CA ILE A 64 -11.20 -5.16 -1.55
C ILE A 64 -11.84 -5.60 -2.86
N ALA A 65 -11.38 -6.73 -3.39
CA ALA A 65 -11.87 -7.29 -4.63
C ALA A 65 -13.32 -7.76 -4.48
N ALA A 66 -14.13 -7.50 -5.50
CA ALA A 66 -15.53 -7.89 -5.55
C ALA A 66 -15.96 -8.17 -6.98
N ALA A 67 -17.06 -8.91 -7.16
CA ALA A 67 -17.69 -9.08 -8.47
C ALA A 67 -18.28 -7.77 -9.02
N GLY A 68 -18.65 -6.84 -8.13
CA GLY A 68 -19.06 -5.48 -8.47
C GLY A 68 -17.89 -4.51 -8.42
N GLN A 69 -18.16 -3.24 -8.07
CA GLN A 69 -17.12 -2.25 -7.86
C GLN A 69 -16.27 -2.61 -6.63
N TRP A 70 -14.95 -2.44 -6.76
CA TRP A 70 -14.02 -2.62 -5.67
C TRP A 70 -14.06 -1.41 -4.77
N GLN A 71 -13.94 -1.65 -3.47
CA GLN A 71 -13.91 -0.60 -2.46
C GLN A 71 -12.52 -0.46 -1.90
N ARG A 72 -12.10 0.76 -1.57
CA ARG A 72 -10.87 0.94 -0.79
C ARG A 72 -11.01 0.25 0.56
N ALA A 73 -9.93 -0.37 1.01
CA ALA A 73 -9.88 -0.97 2.32
C ALA A 73 -10.01 0.11 3.40
N ARG A 74 -10.73 -0.19 4.48
CA ARG A 74 -11.02 0.76 5.58
C ARG A 74 -9.78 1.29 6.29
N ASP A 75 -8.67 0.58 6.22
CA ASP A 75 -7.39 1.01 6.78
C ASP A 75 -6.58 1.90 5.81
N MET A 76 -7.13 2.23 4.64
CA MET A 76 -6.53 3.11 3.62
C MET A 76 -7.62 3.92 2.88
N ASP A 77 -8.67 4.36 3.59
CA ASP A 77 -9.78 5.14 2.99
C ASP A 77 -9.81 6.62 3.40
N SER A 78 -8.98 7.04 4.36
CA SER A 78 -8.90 8.43 4.82
C SER A 78 -7.49 9.03 4.78
N ASN A 79 -7.41 10.36 4.73
CA ASN A 79 -6.12 11.08 4.72
C ASN A 79 -5.27 10.85 5.97
N ARG A 80 -5.88 10.41 7.08
CA ARG A 80 -5.17 10.14 8.34
C ARG A 80 -4.52 8.75 8.36
N ASP A 81 -4.88 7.91 7.41
CA ASP A 81 -4.37 6.55 7.35
C ASP A 81 -3.07 6.47 6.55
N LEU A 82 -2.68 7.52 5.84
CA LEU A 82 -1.55 7.49 4.93
C LEU A 82 -0.55 8.57 5.30
N THR A 83 0.72 8.19 5.32
CA THR A 83 1.82 9.14 5.32
C THR A 83 2.94 8.57 4.46
N LYS A 84 3.90 9.40 4.08
CA LYS A 84 5.16 8.91 3.51
C LYS A 84 5.77 7.85 4.42
N GLY A 85 6.14 6.72 3.84
CA GLY A 85 6.72 5.58 4.56
C GLY A 85 5.71 4.58 5.11
N THR A 86 4.40 4.78 4.95
CA THR A 86 3.40 3.73 5.22
C THR A 86 3.69 2.51 4.36
N ARG A 87 3.62 1.31 4.95
CA ARG A 87 4.01 0.05 4.31
C ARG A 87 2.88 -0.98 4.26
N VAL A 88 2.99 -1.92 3.33
CA VAL A 88 2.07 -3.05 3.19
C VAL A 88 2.82 -4.27 2.65
N TYR A 89 2.53 -5.44 3.23
CA TYR A 89 3.09 -6.71 2.79
C TYR A 89 2.16 -7.39 1.77
N VAL A 90 2.73 -7.99 0.73
CA VAL A 90 2.04 -8.76 -0.31
C VAL A 90 2.48 -10.21 -0.22
N THR A 91 1.53 -11.14 -0.12
CA THR A 91 1.81 -12.55 0.21
C THR A 91 1.90 -13.49 -0.98
N GLU A 92 1.22 -13.18 -2.09
CA GLU A 92 1.12 -14.05 -3.27
C GLU A 92 1.31 -13.25 -4.58
N GLY A 93 1.36 -13.97 -5.71
CA GLY A 93 1.66 -13.44 -7.03
C GLY A 93 3.15 -13.42 -7.34
N ASP A 94 3.54 -13.29 -8.61
CA ASP A 94 4.93 -13.18 -9.04
C ASP A 94 5.65 -11.92 -8.48
N THR A 95 4.88 -10.91 -8.08
CA THR A 95 5.35 -9.67 -7.45
C THR A 95 5.52 -9.82 -5.94
N GLY A 96 5.02 -10.91 -5.35
CA GLY A 96 5.19 -11.28 -3.94
C GLY A 96 6.03 -12.57 -3.79
N PRO A 97 6.42 -12.95 -2.56
CA PRO A 97 6.20 -12.24 -1.31
C PRO A 97 7.13 -11.00 -1.16
N ALA A 98 6.55 -9.83 -0.90
CA ALA A 98 7.29 -8.56 -0.89
C ALA A 98 6.63 -7.48 -0.02
N GLU A 99 7.42 -6.54 0.52
CA GLU A 99 6.93 -5.34 1.20
C GLU A 99 6.97 -4.13 0.25
N PHE A 100 5.89 -3.35 0.22
CA PHE A 100 5.80 -2.09 -0.52
C PHE A 100 5.65 -0.92 0.44
N GLU A 101 6.23 0.22 0.09
CA GLU A 101 6.15 1.46 0.86
C GLU A 101 5.70 2.64 0.02
N ILE A 102 5.04 3.60 0.67
CA ILE A 102 4.61 4.86 0.06
C ILE A 102 5.78 5.84 0.02
N THR A 103 6.09 6.36 -1.18
CA THR A 103 7.13 7.39 -1.37
C THR A 103 6.60 8.79 -1.60
N THR A 104 5.29 8.95 -1.81
CA THR A 104 4.65 10.27 -1.94
C THR A 104 4.88 11.09 -0.66
N GLU A 105 5.31 12.35 -0.80
CA GLU A 105 5.48 13.28 0.32
C GLU A 105 4.13 13.59 0.99
N SER A 106 4.15 13.70 2.33
CA SER A 106 3.00 14.15 3.11
C SER A 106 2.82 15.68 2.98
N PRO A 107 1.58 16.21 2.96
CA PRO A 107 0.31 15.53 3.21
C PRO A 107 -0.27 14.82 1.97
N ILE A 108 -0.79 13.60 2.16
CA ILE A 108 -1.44 12.81 1.11
C ILE A 108 -2.96 12.93 1.27
N THR A 109 -3.62 13.45 0.23
CA THR A 109 -5.09 13.50 0.18
C THR A 109 -5.63 12.36 -0.68
N VAL A 110 -6.40 11.46 -0.08
CA VAL A 110 -7.00 10.29 -0.73
C VAL A 110 -7.92 10.74 -1.86
N GLY A 111 -7.70 10.20 -3.07
CA GLY A 111 -8.50 10.50 -4.26
C GLY A 111 -8.08 11.73 -5.05
N THR A 112 -7.15 12.56 -4.54
CA THR A 112 -6.62 13.72 -5.29
C THR A 112 -5.10 13.71 -5.41
N ALA A 113 -4.37 13.43 -4.34
CA ALA A 113 -2.91 13.35 -4.37
C ALA A 113 -2.46 12.06 -5.07
N PRO A 114 -1.39 12.08 -5.87
CA PRO A 114 -0.82 10.88 -6.47
C PRO A 114 -0.20 9.99 -5.38
N ILE A 115 -0.57 8.71 -5.33
CA ILE A 115 -0.03 7.76 -4.36
C ILE A 115 0.93 6.80 -5.07
N ALA A 116 2.22 6.92 -4.78
CA ALA A 116 3.26 6.08 -5.34
C ALA A 116 3.67 4.99 -4.34
N PHE A 117 3.65 3.74 -4.79
CA PHE A 117 4.18 2.59 -4.06
C PHE A 117 5.43 2.06 -4.75
N VAL A 118 6.47 1.82 -3.97
CA VAL A 118 7.71 1.17 -4.43
C VAL A 118 7.98 -0.06 -3.57
N LEU A 119 8.78 -0.98 -4.10
CA LEU A 119 9.31 -2.08 -3.31
C LEU A 119 10.16 -1.51 -2.16
N SER A 120 9.84 -1.87 -0.91
CA SER A 120 10.64 -1.46 0.24
C SER A 120 11.98 -2.19 0.15
N VAL A 121 13.06 -1.43 -0.03
CA VAL A 121 14.41 -1.98 0.06
C VAL A 121 14.73 -2.19 1.53
N GLY A 122 15.41 -3.30 1.87
CA GLY A 122 15.86 -3.54 3.24
C GLY A 122 16.56 -2.30 3.78
N SER A 123 16.23 -1.88 5.01
CA SER A 123 16.71 -0.63 5.60
C SER A 123 18.24 -0.56 5.60
N VAL A 124 18.82 0.10 4.61
CA VAL A 124 20.22 0.53 4.63
C VAL A 124 20.25 1.96 5.11
N ASN A 125 20.89 2.21 6.25
CA ASN A 125 21.11 3.60 6.64
C ASN A 125 22.25 4.16 5.77
N ALA A 126 22.06 5.35 5.20
CA ALA A 126 23.01 5.94 4.26
C ALA A 126 24.42 6.08 4.88
N ALA A 127 24.49 6.26 6.21
CA ALA A 127 25.74 6.28 6.96
C ALA A 127 26.48 4.93 6.96
N ALA A 128 25.77 3.81 7.07
CA ALA A 128 26.35 2.47 7.05
C ALA A 128 26.80 2.12 5.62
N LEU A 129 26.06 2.57 4.61
CA LEU A 129 26.46 2.41 3.22
C LEU A 129 27.72 3.24 2.91
N SER A 130 27.80 4.49 3.37
CA SER A 130 29.00 5.32 3.17
C SER A 130 30.22 4.79 3.93
N VAL A 131 30.03 4.25 5.14
CA VAL A 131 31.11 3.59 5.90
C VAL A 131 31.56 2.29 5.24
N ALA A 132 30.64 1.50 4.67
CA ALA A 132 30.99 0.29 3.93
C ALA A 132 31.71 0.62 2.60
N ALA A 133 31.24 1.65 1.87
CA ALA A 133 31.87 2.12 0.65
C ALA A 133 33.26 2.74 0.89
N ALA A 134 33.48 3.38 2.05
CA ALA A 134 34.79 3.91 2.43
C ALA A 134 35.79 2.82 2.89
N ARG A 135 35.33 1.58 3.07
CA ARG A 135 36.15 0.42 3.47
C ARG A 135 36.40 -0.56 2.32
N ALA A 136 35.81 -0.32 1.15
CA ALA A 136 36.05 -1.05 -0.09
C ALA A 136 37.13 -0.37 -0.92
#